data_AF-A0AAD3XWN0-F1
#
_entry.id   AF-A0AAD3XWN0-F1
#
_cell.length_a   1.000
_cell.length_b   1.000
_cell.length_c   1.000
_cell.angle_alpha   90.00
_cell.angle_beta   90.00
_cell.angle_gamma   90.00
#
_symmetry.space_group_name_H-M   'P 1'
#
loop_
_entity.id
_entity.type
_entity.pdbx_description
1 polymer ?
#
loop_
_entity_poly.entity_id
_entity_poly.type
_entity_poly.pdbx_seq_one_letter_code
_entity_poly.pdbx_strand_id
1 'polypeptide(L)'
;MDPEKALEFVKHGSTLLLLDVPQYTLVGIDTQVFSAGPLFMGIKMIPPGVHFIYYSSSNREGNEFSPIIGFFVETSPSEVVVRKWNPQEERLVKVSEEDEQRYSEGVKSFEFDRQLGPYTLSEYGDWKRLSSYITKGIIERIEPIGGEITVVCEPKLVDSIPKMATEKALAEQLKNSKFRRSVEKCELKGCHYTPIPHVIKLKGISGQELTSLNLDKTLLLESILMKEYEGDEDRLLGELNFLLLDSW
;
A
#
# COMPACT_ATOMS: atom_id res chain seq x y z
N MET A 1 21.53 -12.42 -13.25
CA MET A 1 21.39 -10.97 -13.48
C MET A 1 22.60 -10.52 -14.30
N ASP A 2 22.40 -9.70 -15.31
CA ASP A 2 23.51 -9.13 -16.10
C ASP A 2 24.27 -8.11 -15.23
N PRO A 3 25.61 -8.25 -15.05
CA PRO A 3 26.41 -7.35 -14.23
C PRO A 3 26.24 -5.85 -14.57
N GLU A 4 25.98 -5.52 -15.83
CA GLU A 4 25.78 -4.14 -16.27
C GLU A 4 24.47 -3.54 -15.73
N LYS A 5 23.38 -4.32 -15.72
CA LYS A 5 22.09 -3.90 -15.14
C LYS A 5 22.17 -3.78 -13.62
N ALA A 6 22.88 -4.68 -12.96
CA ALA A 6 23.12 -4.59 -11.52
C ALA A 6 23.86 -3.28 -11.17
N LEU A 7 24.87 -2.91 -11.97
CA LEU A 7 25.60 -1.66 -11.81
C LEU A 7 24.73 -0.43 -12.09
N GLU A 8 23.80 -0.51 -13.04
CA GLU A 8 22.85 0.56 -13.32
C GLU A 8 21.91 0.82 -12.13
N PHE A 9 21.40 -0.23 -11.48
CA PHE A 9 20.58 -0.09 -10.26
C PHE A 9 21.36 0.34 -9.03
N VAL A 10 22.65 0.01 -8.94
CA VAL A 10 23.54 0.61 -7.91
C VAL A 10 23.66 2.12 -8.12
N LYS A 11 23.70 2.58 -9.37
CA LYS A 11 23.90 4.00 -9.71
C LYS A 11 22.62 4.83 -9.72
N HIS A 12 21.50 4.23 -10.13
CA HIS A 12 20.24 4.94 -10.36
C HIS A 12 19.10 4.45 -9.48
N GLY A 13 19.29 3.37 -8.73
CA GLY A 13 18.27 2.89 -7.81
C GLY A 13 18.06 3.85 -6.66
N SER A 14 16.81 3.98 -6.24
CA SER A 14 16.43 4.71 -5.05
C SER A 14 16.74 3.88 -3.79
N THR A 15 16.70 4.55 -2.64
CA THR A 15 16.92 3.94 -1.33
C THR A 15 15.78 4.30 -0.40
N LEU A 16 15.24 3.31 0.29
CA LEU A 16 14.32 3.49 1.41
C LEU A 16 15.11 3.34 2.70
N LEU A 17 15.30 4.43 3.43
CA LEU A 17 15.97 4.44 4.74
C LEU A 17 14.90 4.44 5.85
N LEU A 18 14.92 3.42 6.68
CA LEU A 18 13.98 3.21 7.79
C LEU A 18 14.73 3.29 9.11
N LEU A 19 14.46 4.35 9.88
CA LEU A 19 15.15 4.64 11.13
C LEU A 19 14.38 4.05 12.32
N ASP A 20 15.12 3.52 13.29
CA ASP A 20 14.63 3.04 14.58
C ASP A 20 13.55 1.94 14.50
N VAL A 21 13.52 1.17 13.40
CA VAL A 21 12.58 0.05 13.23
C VAL A 21 12.87 -1.02 14.29
N PRO A 22 11.86 -1.44 15.09
CA PRO A 22 12.05 -2.49 16.08
C PRO A 22 12.46 -3.81 15.43
N GLN A 23 13.36 -4.55 16.10
CA GLN A 23 13.72 -5.90 15.69
C GLN A 23 12.47 -6.79 15.59
N TYR A 24 12.50 -7.73 14.63
CA TYR A 24 11.43 -8.67 14.29
C TYR A 24 10.21 -8.07 13.58
N THR A 25 10.11 -6.75 13.47
CA THR A 25 9.13 -6.09 12.57
C THR A 25 9.24 -6.70 11.18
N LEU A 26 8.13 -7.17 10.62
CA LEU A 26 8.08 -7.55 9.22
C LEU A 26 8.03 -6.27 8.40
N VAL A 27 8.95 -6.14 7.45
CA VAL A 27 9.02 -5.02 6.51
C VAL A 27 8.96 -5.62 5.11
N GLY A 28 7.96 -5.20 4.35
CA GLY A 28 7.78 -5.57 2.97
C GLY A 28 7.93 -4.40 2.02
N ILE A 29 8.40 -4.71 0.82
CA ILE A 29 8.37 -3.82 -0.34
C ILE A 29 7.88 -4.64 -1.53
N ASP A 30 6.80 -4.18 -2.16
CA ASP A 30 6.15 -4.81 -3.30
C ASP A 30 5.70 -6.25 -2.99
N THR A 31 6.39 -7.26 -3.51
CA THR A 31 6.13 -8.68 -3.27
C THR A 31 7.09 -9.31 -2.26
N GLN A 32 8.07 -8.54 -1.78
CA GLN A 32 9.15 -9.02 -0.92
C GLN A 32 8.85 -8.72 0.54
N VAL A 33 9.15 -9.67 1.43
CA VAL A 33 9.01 -9.49 2.89
C VAL A 33 10.30 -9.90 3.59
N PHE A 34 10.72 -9.08 4.55
CA PHE A 34 11.90 -9.27 5.37
C PHE A 34 11.53 -9.14 6.84
N SER A 35 12.29 -9.80 7.72
CA SER A 35 12.23 -9.53 9.16
C SER A 35 13.37 -8.58 9.53
N ALA A 36 13.05 -7.48 10.21
CA ALA A 36 14.02 -6.47 10.62
C ALA A 36 15.02 -7.07 11.63
N GLY A 37 16.30 -7.12 11.23
CA GLY A 37 17.41 -7.46 12.12
C GLY A 37 17.85 -6.27 12.99
N PRO A 38 18.74 -6.49 13.97
CA PRO A 38 19.17 -5.43 14.90
C PRO A 38 19.95 -4.28 14.26
N LEU A 39 20.49 -4.48 13.05
CA LEU A 39 21.21 -3.47 12.28
C LEU A 39 20.46 -3.04 11.01
N PHE A 40 19.24 -3.51 10.81
CA PHE A 40 18.47 -3.21 9.61
C PHE A 40 18.08 -1.74 9.60
N MET A 41 18.37 -1.04 8.51
CA MET A 41 17.98 0.36 8.32
C MET A 41 17.30 0.62 6.97
N GLY A 42 16.85 -0.43 6.27
CA GLY A 42 16.07 -0.27 5.03
C GLY A 42 16.65 -0.98 3.82
N ILE A 43 16.30 -0.50 2.63
CA ILE A 43 16.45 -1.21 1.36
C ILE A 43 17.06 -0.27 0.31
N LYS A 44 18.05 -0.75 -0.45
CA LYS A 44 18.74 -0.02 -1.52
C LYS A 44 18.58 -0.70 -2.88
N MET A 45 18.94 0.03 -3.93
CA MET A 45 18.83 -0.41 -5.33
C MET A 45 17.38 -0.67 -5.76
N ILE A 46 16.44 0.09 -5.19
CA ILE A 46 15.04 0.02 -5.56
C ILE A 46 14.92 0.66 -6.96
N PRO A 47 14.33 -0.03 -7.95
CA PRO A 47 14.11 0.57 -9.26
C PRO A 47 13.29 1.87 -9.17
N PRO A 48 13.50 2.86 -10.05
CA PRO A 48 12.64 4.03 -10.10
C PRO A 48 11.19 3.65 -10.47
N GLY A 49 10.22 4.36 -9.90
CA GLY A 49 8.80 4.14 -10.10
C GLY A 49 8.01 4.01 -8.80
N VAL A 50 6.78 3.51 -8.92
CA VAL A 50 5.86 3.28 -7.80
C VAL A 50 6.24 2.00 -7.07
N HIS A 51 6.27 2.05 -5.75
CA HIS A 51 6.50 0.93 -4.85
C HIS A 51 5.51 0.97 -3.70
N PHE A 52 5.14 -0.20 -3.20
CA PHE A 52 4.29 -0.32 -2.02
C PHE A 52 5.11 -0.83 -0.84
N ILE A 53 5.26 0.00 0.19
CA ILE A 53 5.96 -0.37 1.41
C ILE A 53 4.90 -0.76 2.42
N TYR A 54 5.11 -1.87 3.11
CA TYR A 54 4.22 -2.29 4.19
C TYR A 54 5.02 -2.87 5.33
N TYR A 55 4.45 -2.84 6.52
CA TYR A 55 5.08 -3.39 7.70
C TYR A 55 4.05 -3.91 8.70
N SER A 56 4.51 -4.83 9.53
CA SER A 56 3.77 -5.32 10.68
C SER A 56 4.70 -5.39 11.88
N SER A 57 4.43 -4.54 12.87
CA SER A 57 5.16 -4.54 14.14
C SER A 57 4.94 -5.86 14.87
N SER A 58 5.98 -6.39 15.50
CA SER A 58 5.90 -7.60 16.29
C SER A 58 6.06 -7.33 17.78
N ASN A 59 5.66 -8.30 18.61
CA ASN A 59 6.07 -8.31 20.00
C ASN A 59 7.59 -8.57 20.14
N ARG A 60 8.10 -8.50 21.38
CA ARG A 60 9.54 -8.68 21.68
C ARG A 60 10.09 -10.07 21.33
N GLU A 61 9.22 -11.07 21.22
CA GLU A 61 9.58 -12.46 20.91
C GLU A 61 9.50 -12.76 19.41
N GLY A 62 8.93 -11.86 18.60
CA GLY A 62 8.79 -12.03 17.15
C GLY A 62 7.77 -13.10 16.74
N ASN A 63 6.81 -13.44 17.63
CA ASN A 63 5.83 -14.50 17.39
C ASN A 63 4.38 -14.00 17.26
N GLU A 64 4.11 -12.73 17.59
CA GLU A 64 2.82 -12.07 17.40
C GLU A 64 3.02 -10.78 16.59
N PHE A 65 2.11 -10.53 15.64
CA PHE A 65 2.21 -9.45 14.66
C PHE A 65 0.97 -8.56 14.69
N SER A 66 1.18 -7.28 14.42
CA SER A 66 0.15 -6.25 14.34
C SER A 66 -0.56 -6.30 12.98
N PRO A 67 -1.74 -5.68 12.83
CA PRO A 67 -2.29 -5.42 11.50
C PRO A 67 -1.27 -4.75 10.59
N ILE A 68 -1.27 -5.12 9.31
CA ILE A 68 -0.36 -4.54 8.33
C ILE A 68 -0.73 -3.06 8.13
N ILE A 69 0.30 -2.23 8.05
CA ILE A 69 0.20 -0.83 7.63
C ILE A 69 1.08 -0.68 6.40
N GLY A 70 0.54 -0.10 5.34
CA GLY A 70 1.27 0.17 4.12
C GLY A 70 1.08 1.58 3.60
N PHE A 71 1.95 1.99 2.70
CA PHE A 71 1.87 3.27 2.00
C PHE A 71 2.58 3.15 0.66
N PHE A 72 2.12 3.94 -0.32
CA PHE A 72 2.80 4.04 -1.60
C PHE A 72 3.92 5.07 -1.55
N VAL A 73 4.96 4.82 -2.34
CA VAL A 73 5.96 5.82 -2.70
C VAL A 73 6.15 5.81 -4.20
N GLU A 74 6.38 6.98 -4.77
CA GLU A 74 6.90 7.12 -6.12
C GLU A 74 8.34 7.60 -5.98
N THR A 75 9.29 6.85 -6.54
CA THR A 75 10.71 7.18 -6.43
C THR A 75 11.31 7.54 -7.78
N SER A 76 12.11 8.60 -7.78
CA SER A 76 12.95 9.04 -8.86
C SER A 76 14.33 8.37 -8.80
N PRO A 77 15.10 8.37 -9.90
CA PRO A 77 16.45 7.83 -9.89
C PRO A 77 17.33 8.46 -8.80
N SER A 78 18.02 7.61 -8.02
CA SER A 78 18.89 8.02 -6.90
C SER A 78 18.20 8.80 -5.77
N GLU A 79 16.87 8.76 -5.71
CA GLU A 79 16.13 9.36 -4.60
C GLU A 79 16.31 8.55 -3.32
N VAL A 80 16.31 9.24 -2.18
CA VAL A 80 16.35 8.61 -0.86
C VAL A 80 15.09 9.00 -0.12
N VAL A 81 14.27 8.01 0.21
CA VAL A 81 13.05 8.19 1.00
C VAL A 81 13.37 7.83 2.45
N VAL A 82 13.16 8.78 3.37
CA VAL A 82 13.49 8.58 4.78
C VAL A 82 12.22 8.50 5.63
N ARG A 83 12.07 7.41 6.37
CA ARG A 83 11.00 7.24 7.36
C ARG A 83 11.59 6.88 8.72
N LYS A 84 10.95 7.34 9.78
CA LYS A 84 11.36 7.05 11.16
C LYS A 84 10.25 6.39 11.93
N TRP A 85 10.59 5.35 12.69
CA TRP A 85 9.66 4.71 13.59
C TRP A 85 9.26 5.63 14.74
N ASN A 86 7.96 5.80 14.94
CA ASN A 86 7.39 6.43 16.12
C ASN A 86 6.89 5.34 17.09
N PRO A 87 7.57 5.11 18.23
CA PRO A 87 7.18 4.08 19.19
C PRO A 87 5.82 4.29 19.85
N GLN A 88 5.31 5.53 19.89
CA GLN A 88 4.04 5.84 20.54
C GLN A 88 2.85 5.46 19.65
N GLU A 89 2.98 5.71 18.35
CA GLU A 89 1.95 5.43 17.35
C GLU A 89 2.16 4.08 16.63
N GLU A 90 3.31 3.44 16.87
CA GLU A 90 3.78 2.21 16.20
C GLU A 90 3.74 2.33 14.67
N ARG A 91 4.27 3.45 14.15
CA ARG A 91 4.19 3.83 12.73
C ARG A 91 5.48 4.40 12.15
N LEU A 92 5.64 4.29 10.84
CA LEU A 92 6.71 4.91 10.05
C LEU A 92 6.30 6.31 9.56
N VAL A 93 6.72 7.33 10.28
CA VAL A 93 6.39 8.73 9.96
C VAL A 93 7.44 9.38 9.07
N LYS A 94 7.02 10.40 8.30
CA LYS A 94 7.95 11.29 7.59
C LYS A 94 8.80 12.05 8.61
N VAL A 95 10.08 12.22 8.31
CA VAL A 95 10.99 13.08 9.08
C VAL A 95 10.84 14.54 8.62
N SER A 96 11.49 15.48 9.30
CA SER A 96 11.55 16.87 8.82
C SER A 96 12.38 16.96 7.53
N GLU A 97 12.15 17.98 6.70
CA GLU A 97 12.92 18.21 5.47
C GLU A 97 14.43 18.33 5.74
N GLU A 98 14.82 18.95 6.85
CA GLU A 98 16.22 19.06 7.28
C GLU A 98 16.83 17.69 7.59
N ASP A 99 16.11 16.85 8.34
CA ASP A 99 16.57 15.50 8.65
C ASP A 99 16.63 14.64 7.38
N GLU A 100 15.61 14.73 6.51
CA GLU A 100 15.56 14.00 5.24
C GLU A 100 16.77 14.33 4.37
N GLN A 101 17.12 15.61 4.24
CA GLN A 101 18.30 16.03 3.49
C GLN A 101 19.59 15.48 4.11
N ARG A 102 19.76 15.60 5.43
CA ARG A 102 20.97 15.10 6.13
C ARG A 102 21.14 13.59 5.97
N TYR A 103 20.07 12.83 6.17
CA TYR A 103 20.12 11.37 6.03
C TYR A 103 20.32 10.95 4.57
N SER A 104 19.73 11.67 3.62
CA SER A 104 19.95 11.45 2.19
C SER A 104 21.42 11.63 1.80
N GLU A 105 22.09 12.64 2.35
CA GLU A 105 23.53 12.84 2.17
C GLU A 105 24.34 11.68 2.76
N GLY A 106 24.00 11.23 3.96
CA GLY A 106 24.65 10.06 4.59
C GLY A 106 24.48 8.76 3.81
N VAL A 107 23.32 8.55 3.18
CA VAL A 107 23.10 7.40 2.26
C VAL A 107 23.99 7.53 1.03
N LYS A 108 24.08 8.73 0.44
CA LYS A 108 24.91 9.01 -0.74
C LYS A 108 26.41 8.94 -0.44
N SER A 109 26.83 9.18 0.81
CA SER A 109 28.20 9.00 1.29
C SER A 109 28.51 7.56 1.75
N PHE A 110 27.56 6.62 1.57
CA PHE A 110 27.66 5.20 1.93
C PHE A 110 27.79 4.91 3.44
N GLU A 111 27.39 5.84 4.32
CA GLU A 111 27.45 5.65 5.77
C GLU A 111 26.54 4.51 6.28
N PHE A 112 25.46 4.23 5.55
CA PHE A 112 24.47 3.21 5.88
C PHE A 112 24.61 1.92 5.07
N ASP A 113 25.62 1.80 4.21
CA ASP A 113 25.67 0.77 3.16
C ASP A 113 25.58 -0.68 3.71
N ARG A 114 26.14 -0.92 4.90
CA ARG A 114 26.14 -2.23 5.58
C ARG A 114 24.80 -2.58 6.23
N GLN A 115 23.95 -1.59 6.48
CA GLN A 115 22.65 -1.70 7.15
C GLN A 115 21.49 -1.76 6.16
N LEU A 116 21.76 -1.51 4.87
CA LEU A 116 20.77 -1.50 3.79
C LEU A 116 20.77 -2.84 3.04
N GLY A 117 19.62 -3.51 3.06
CA GLY A 117 19.39 -4.72 2.28
C GLY A 117 19.24 -4.42 0.78
N PRO A 118 19.71 -5.28 -0.12
CA PRO A 118 19.49 -5.11 -1.55
C PRO A 118 18.04 -5.45 -1.94
N TYR A 119 17.43 -4.66 -2.81
CA TYR A 119 16.16 -5.04 -3.45
C TYR A 119 16.35 -6.26 -4.35
N THR A 120 15.49 -7.27 -4.24
CA THR A 120 15.56 -8.50 -5.05
C THR A 120 15.05 -8.25 -6.47
N LEU A 121 15.93 -7.80 -7.36
CA LEU A 121 15.57 -7.41 -8.74
C LEU A 121 14.94 -8.53 -9.59
N SER A 122 15.08 -9.81 -9.21
CA SER A 122 14.37 -10.89 -9.90
C SER A 122 12.86 -10.83 -9.72
N GLU A 123 12.37 -10.25 -8.62
CA GLU A 123 10.94 -10.12 -8.32
C GLU A 123 10.33 -8.82 -8.89
N TYR A 124 11.18 -7.86 -9.28
CA TYR A 124 10.73 -6.59 -9.86
C TYR A 124 9.84 -6.76 -11.10
N GLY A 125 10.09 -7.80 -11.91
CA GLY A 125 9.31 -8.07 -13.11
C GLY A 125 7.84 -8.37 -12.81
N ASP A 126 7.57 -9.07 -11.70
CA ASP A 126 6.22 -9.38 -11.27
C ASP A 126 5.55 -8.15 -10.66
N TRP A 127 6.27 -7.40 -9.81
CA TRP A 127 5.79 -6.11 -9.31
C TRP A 127 5.39 -5.17 -10.44
N LYS A 128 6.26 -4.96 -11.43
CA LYS A 128 6.00 -4.06 -12.56
C LYS A 128 4.73 -4.44 -13.35
N ARG A 129 4.37 -5.73 -13.39
CA ARG A 129 3.12 -6.18 -14.02
C ARG A 129 1.92 -5.85 -13.13
N LEU A 130 2.03 -6.11 -11.83
CA LEU A 130 0.98 -5.82 -10.83
C LEU A 130 0.73 -4.32 -10.66
N SER A 131 1.75 -3.47 -10.80
CA SER A 131 1.66 -2.02 -10.65
C SER A 131 1.56 -1.25 -11.97
N SER A 132 1.40 -1.94 -13.10
CA SER A 132 1.49 -1.36 -14.45
C SER A 132 0.56 -0.17 -14.72
N TYR A 133 -0.63 -0.16 -14.11
CA TYR A 133 -1.62 0.93 -14.25
C TYR A 133 -1.64 1.88 -13.05
N ILE A 134 -0.84 1.63 -12.01
CA ILE A 134 -0.83 2.48 -10.82
C ILE A 134 0.04 3.71 -11.11
N THR A 135 -0.61 4.85 -11.20
CA THR A 135 0.05 6.15 -11.41
C THR A 135 -0.04 7.01 -10.17
N LYS A 136 0.79 8.05 -10.10
CA LYS A 136 0.72 9.06 -9.03
C LYS A 136 -0.70 9.64 -8.86
N GLY A 137 -1.37 9.98 -9.96
CA GLY A 137 -2.72 10.53 -9.91
C GLY A 137 -3.77 9.55 -9.37
N ILE A 138 -3.58 8.25 -9.58
CA ILE A 138 -4.44 7.21 -9.02
C ILE A 138 -4.19 7.05 -7.52
N ILE A 139 -2.92 7.03 -7.10
CA ILE A 139 -2.55 7.01 -5.68
C ILE A 139 -3.15 8.22 -4.98
N GLU A 140 -2.90 9.45 -5.44
CA GLU A 140 -3.40 10.68 -4.82
C GLU A 140 -4.94 10.75 -4.75
N ARG A 141 -5.64 10.09 -5.68
CA ARG A 141 -7.11 10.03 -5.70
C ARG A 141 -7.67 9.02 -4.70
N ILE A 142 -7.05 7.85 -4.56
CA ILE A 142 -7.58 6.72 -3.78
C ILE A 142 -7.02 6.67 -2.37
N GLU A 143 -5.76 7.08 -2.19
CA GLU A 143 -5.04 6.98 -0.93
C GLU A 143 -5.79 7.69 0.21
N PRO A 144 -5.88 7.08 1.40
CA PRO A 144 -6.56 7.69 2.54
C PRO A 144 -5.84 8.96 2.99
N ILE A 145 -6.58 9.83 3.69
CA ILE A 145 -6.00 11.03 4.31
C ILE A 145 -4.84 10.62 5.21
N GLY A 146 -3.62 11.08 4.92
CA GLY A 146 -2.42 10.72 5.70
C GLY A 146 -1.53 9.65 5.06
N GLY A 147 -2.00 8.97 4.01
CA GLY A 147 -1.18 8.08 3.19
C GLY A 147 -1.06 6.63 3.66
N GLU A 148 -1.55 6.33 4.87
CA GLU A 148 -1.42 5.00 5.47
C GLU A 148 -2.65 4.15 5.22
N ILE A 149 -2.44 3.02 4.58
CA ILE A 149 -3.44 1.99 4.29
C ILE A 149 -3.34 0.91 5.36
N THR A 150 -4.47 0.59 5.99
CA THR A 150 -4.56 -0.53 6.94
C THR A 150 -5.99 -1.03 7.02
N VAL A 151 -6.15 -2.35 7.17
CA VAL A 151 -7.47 -3.02 7.30
C VAL A 151 -8.33 -2.46 8.44
N VAL A 152 -7.69 -1.87 9.46
CA VAL A 152 -8.39 -1.28 10.61
C VAL A 152 -9.16 -0.01 10.24
N CYS A 153 -8.70 0.72 9.21
CA CYS A 153 -9.28 1.99 8.78
C CYS A 153 -10.27 1.83 7.62
N GLU A 154 -10.44 0.62 7.08
CA GLU A 154 -11.37 0.38 6.00
C GLU A 154 -12.80 0.70 6.42
N PRO A 155 -13.56 1.43 5.58
CA PRO A 155 -14.97 1.64 5.83
C PRO A 155 -15.65 0.26 5.85
N LYS A 156 -16.48 0.01 6.88
CA LYS A 156 -17.31 -1.20 6.91
C LYS A 156 -18.16 -1.22 5.64
N LEU A 157 -17.87 -2.14 4.73
CA LEU A 157 -18.74 -2.46 3.61
C LEU A 157 -20.17 -2.62 4.14
N VAL A 158 -21.12 -2.05 3.39
CA VAL A 158 -22.53 -1.91 3.74
C VAL A 158 -23.06 -3.13 4.51
N ASP A 159 -23.59 -2.92 5.72
CA ASP A 159 -24.11 -3.96 6.63
C ASP A 159 -25.16 -4.91 6.01
N SER A 160 -25.63 -4.61 4.79
CA SER A 160 -26.56 -5.42 4.00
C SER A 160 -25.95 -6.64 3.31
N ILE A 161 -24.62 -6.81 3.32
CA ILE A 161 -23.96 -7.98 2.73
C ILE A 161 -23.81 -9.09 3.79
N PRO A 162 -24.28 -10.33 3.53
CA PRO A 162 -24.05 -11.45 4.45
C PRO A 162 -22.55 -11.71 4.57
N LYS A 163 -21.99 -11.40 5.75
CA LYS A 163 -20.56 -11.59 5.98
C LYS A 163 -20.17 -13.05 5.83
N MET A 164 -19.12 -13.31 5.05
CA MET A 164 -18.55 -14.66 4.91
C MET A 164 -17.94 -15.12 6.24
N ALA A 165 -17.78 -16.44 6.41
CA ALA A 165 -17.20 -17.01 7.63
C ALA A 165 -15.79 -16.44 7.92
N THR A 166 -15.02 -16.18 6.87
CA THR A 166 -13.68 -15.56 6.92
C THR A 166 -13.73 -14.12 7.44
N GLU A 167 -14.64 -13.29 6.96
CA GLU A 167 -14.81 -11.91 7.42
C GLU A 167 -15.25 -11.84 8.89
N LYS A 168 -16.08 -12.80 9.33
CA LYS A 168 -16.47 -12.92 10.74
C LYS A 168 -15.28 -13.30 11.62
N ALA A 169 -14.46 -14.26 11.17
CA ALA A 169 -13.25 -14.66 11.87
C ALA A 169 -12.23 -13.52 11.96
N LEU A 170 -12.03 -12.77 10.87
CA LEU A 170 -11.17 -11.58 10.84
C LEU A 170 -11.67 -10.51 11.82
N ALA A 171 -12.98 -10.24 11.82
CA ALA A 171 -13.57 -9.29 12.76
C ALA A 171 -13.44 -9.72 14.22
N GLU A 172 -13.45 -11.01 14.52
CA GLU A 172 -13.18 -11.54 15.87
C GLU A 172 -11.70 -11.42 16.26
N GLN A 173 -10.78 -11.71 15.34
CA GLN A 173 -9.34 -11.52 15.55
C GLN A 173 -9.00 -10.04 15.85
N LEU A 174 -9.54 -9.12 15.04
CA LEU A 174 -9.37 -7.69 15.26
C LEU A 174 -9.94 -7.23 16.62
N LYS A 175 -11.08 -7.78 17.05
CA LYS A 175 -11.69 -7.47 18.36
C LYS A 175 -10.88 -7.97 19.56
N ASN A 176 -10.23 -9.12 19.42
CA ASN A 176 -9.46 -9.77 20.49
C ASN A 176 -8.02 -9.25 20.58
N SER A 177 -7.55 -8.57 19.53
CA SER A 177 -6.24 -7.94 19.51
C SER A 177 -6.16 -6.81 20.55
N LYS A 178 -5.01 -6.70 21.25
CA LYS A 178 -4.74 -5.62 22.22
C LYS A 178 -4.71 -4.22 21.58
N PHE A 179 -4.90 -4.14 20.25
CA PHE A 179 -4.83 -2.94 19.43
C PHE A 179 -6.02 -1.99 19.53
N ARG A 180 -7.02 -2.27 20.39
CA ARG A 180 -8.13 -1.34 20.67
C ARG A 180 -7.67 0.10 20.97
N ARG A 181 -6.48 0.29 21.56
CA ARG A 181 -5.95 1.61 21.91
C ARG A 181 -5.58 2.50 20.72
N SER A 182 -5.27 1.94 19.54
CA SER A 182 -5.01 2.73 18.33
C SER A 182 -6.28 3.00 17.52
N VAL A 183 -7.31 2.17 17.67
CA VAL A 183 -8.57 2.25 16.90
C VAL A 183 -9.45 3.42 17.32
N GLU A 184 -9.52 3.76 18.62
CA GLU A 184 -10.36 4.86 19.11
C GLU A 184 -9.87 6.26 18.67
N LYS A 185 -8.64 6.36 18.14
CA LYS A 185 -8.00 7.61 17.71
C LYS A 185 -7.83 7.75 16.20
N CYS A 186 -8.22 6.73 15.41
CA CYS A 186 -8.16 6.80 13.95
C CYS A 186 -9.33 7.65 13.40
N GLU A 187 -9.07 8.95 13.20
CA GLU A 187 -9.87 9.79 12.31
C GLU A 187 -9.63 9.45 10.81
N LEU A 188 -8.77 8.46 10.54
CA LEU A 188 -8.37 8.01 9.22
C LEU A 188 -9.55 7.30 8.52
N LYS A 189 -10.09 7.97 7.51
CA LYS A 189 -11.00 7.36 6.54
C LYS A 189 -10.18 6.45 5.63
N GLY A 190 -10.63 5.22 5.40
CA GLY A 190 -9.99 4.32 4.44
C GLY A 190 -10.04 4.86 3.00
N CYS A 191 -9.48 4.07 2.09
CA CYS A 191 -9.29 4.40 0.68
C CYS A 191 -10.59 4.89 -0.01
N HIS A 192 -10.45 5.84 -0.92
CA HIS A 192 -11.52 6.56 -1.61
C HIS A 192 -11.94 5.88 -2.93
N TYR A 193 -12.32 4.60 -2.86
CA TYR A 193 -12.76 3.82 -4.02
C TYR A 193 -14.04 4.35 -4.68
N THR A 194 -14.13 4.18 -5.99
CA THR A 194 -15.36 4.40 -6.76
C THR A 194 -16.43 3.39 -6.31
N PRO A 195 -17.61 3.86 -5.86
CA PRO A 195 -18.68 2.97 -5.46
C PRO A 195 -19.32 2.33 -6.70
N ILE A 196 -19.18 1.00 -6.83
CA ILE A 196 -19.83 0.23 -7.90
C ILE A 196 -21.14 -0.37 -7.37
N PRO A 197 -22.31 0.00 -7.92
CA PRO A 197 -23.58 -0.53 -7.45
C PRO A 197 -23.75 -2.00 -7.84
N HIS A 198 -23.97 -2.85 -6.85
CA HIS A 198 -24.20 -4.29 -7.07
C HIS A 198 -25.47 -4.56 -7.91
N VAL A 199 -26.54 -3.79 -7.66
CA VAL A 199 -27.84 -3.94 -8.35
C VAL A 199 -28.30 -2.59 -8.87
N ILE A 200 -28.71 -2.55 -10.13
CA ILE A 200 -29.36 -1.39 -10.74
C ILE A 200 -30.82 -1.38 -10.30
N LYS A 201 -31.20 -0.37 -9.51
CA LYS A 201 -32.57 -0.16 -9.02
C LYS A 201 -33.09 1.16 -9.57
N LEU A 202 -33.85 1.09 -10.65
CA LEU A 202 -34.48 2.25 -11.27
C LEU A 202 -35.99 2.16 -11.09
N LYS A 203 -36.62 3.26 -10.66
CA LYS A 203 -38.07 3.34 -10.45
C LYS A 203 -38.76 3.62 -11.79
N GLY A 204 -39.86 2.91 -12.06
CA GLY A 204 -40.72 3.17 -13.22
C GLY A 204 -40.39 2.37 -14.49
N ILE A 205 -39.45 1.42 -14.43
CA ILE A 205 -39.17 0.50 -15.54
C ILE A 205 -39.82 -0.86 -15.30
N SER A 206 -40.10 -1.62 -16.37
CA SER A 206 -40.68 -2.96 -16.22
C SER A 206 -39.69 -3.92 -15.55
N GLY A 207 -40.22 -4.97 -14.91
CA GLY A 207 -39.38 -5.99 -14.26
C GLY A 207 -38.47 -6.73 -15.26
N GLN A 208 -38.90 -6.87 -16.51
CA GLN A 208 -38.12 -7.51 -17.57
C GLN A 208 -36.93 -6.62 -17.98
N GLU A 209 -37.15 -5.32 -18.15
CA GLU A 209 -36.08 -4.35 -18.48
C GLU A 209 -35.08 -4.22 -17.33
N LEU A 210 -35.55 -4.17 -16.07
CA LEU A 210 -34.66 -4.19 -14.89
C LEU A 210 -33.83 -5.46 -14.82
N THR A 211 -34.39 -6.62 -15.17
CA THR A 211 -33.65 -7.88 -15.21
C THR A 211 -32.60 -7.84 -16.29
N SER A 212 -32.94 -7.35 -17.49
CA SER A 212 -31.99 -7.20 -18.60
C SER A 212 -30.79 -6.32 -18.22
N LEU A 213 -31.03 -5.17 -17.56
CA LEU A 213 -29.98 -4.26 -17.09
C LEU A 213 -29.10 -4.85 -15.97
N ASN A 214 -29.62 -5.80 -15.19
CA ASN A 214 -28.83 -6.46 -14.16
C ASN A 214 -28.06 -7.69 -14.68
N LEU A 215 -28.49 -8.27 -15.80
CA LEU A 215 -27.75 -9.32 -16.52
C LEU A 215 -26.61 -8.73 -17.36
N ASP A 216 -26.85 -7.60 -18.02
CA ASP A 216 -25.87 -6.86 -18.80
C ASP A 216 -25.54 -5.51 -18.15
N LYS A 217 -24.35 -5.42 -17.55
CA LYS A 217 -23.85 -4.22 -16.87
C LYS A 217 -23.07 -3.28 -17.78
N THR A 218 -23.07 -3.47 -19.10
CA THR A 218 -22.32 -2.63 -20.06
C THR A 218 -22.65 -1.15 -19.88
N LEU A 219 -23.94 -0.78 -19.86
CA LEU A 219 -24.37 0.61 -19.67
C LEU A 219 -23.95 1.19 -18.31
N LEU A 220 -23.93 0.37 -17.27
CA LEU A 220 -23.46 0.79 -15.95
C LEU A 220 -21.95 1.08 -16.00
N LEU A 221 -21.16 0.17 -16.56
CA LEU A 221 -19.72 0.31 -16.70
C LEU A 221 -19.36 1.56 -17.52
N GLU A 222 -19.97 1.73 -18.70
CA GLU A 222 -19.76 2.91 -19.55
C GLU A 222 -20.11 4.21 -18.80
N SER A 223 -21.20 4.21 -18.03
CA SER A 223 -21.60 5.38 -17.25
C SER A 223 -20.61 5.73 -16.14
N ILE A 224 -20.03 4.73 -15.49
CA ILE A 224 -19.00 4.92 -14.46
C ILE A 224 -17.72 5.41 -15.11
N LEU A 225 -17.29 4.77 -16.20
CA LEU A 225 -16.09 5.12 -16.94
C LEU A 225 -16.11 6.59 -17.40
N MET A 226 -17.23 7.03 -17.97
CA MET A 226 -17.38 8.41 -18.43
C MET A 226 -17.43 9.43 -17.29
N LYS A 227 -18.07 9.09 -16.16
CA LYS A 227 -18.27 10.04 -15.04
C LYS A 227 -17.07 10.15 -14.13
N GLU A 228 -16.46 9.03 -13.77
CA GLU A 228 -15.45 8.92 -12.73
C GLU A 228 -14.02 8.88 -13.32
N TYR A 229 -13.88 8.44 -14.57
CA TYR A 229 -12.58 8.18 -15.20
C TYR A 229 -12.39 8.92 -16.53
N GLU A 230 -13.31 9.82 -16.91
CA GLU A 230 -13.23 10.63 -18.14
C GLU A 230 -13.15 9.79 -19.44
N GLY A 231 -13.63 8.53 -19.40
CA GLY A 231 -13.52 7.60 -20.52
C GLY A 231 -12.20 6.83 -20.61
N ASP A 232 -11.28 7.01 -19.66
CA ASP A 232 -9.97 6.37 -19.63
C ASP A 232 -10.02 5.01 -18.89
N GLU A 233 -9.95 3.92 -19.64
CA GLU A 233 -9.99 2.55 -19.11
C GLU A 233 -8.79 2.23 -18.21
N ASP A 234 -7.63 2.82 -18.50
CA ASP A 234 -6.39 2.56 -17.76
C ASP A 234 -6.50 3.06 -16.32
N ARG A 235 -7.25 4.13 -16.07
CA ARG A 235 -7.49 4.65 -14.71
C ARG A 235 -8.37 3.71 -13.88
N LEU A 236 -9.37 3.09 -14.51
CA LEU A 236 -10.18 2.06 -13.85
C LEU A 236 -9.34 0.83 -13.52
N LEU A 237 -8.50 0.39 -14.47
CA LEU A 237 -7.56 -0.72 -14.22
C LEU A 237 -6.56 -0.38 -13.10
N GLY A 238 -6.09 0.85 -13.03
CA GLY A 238 -5.19 1.27 -11.96
C GLY A 238 -5.86 1.29 -10.59
N GLU A 239 -7.15 1.66 -10.49
CA GLU A 239 -7.92 1.51 -9.24
C GLU A 239 -8.08 0.03 -8.85
N LEU A 240 -8.35 -0.85 -9.80
CA LEU A 240 -8.44 -2.30 -9.55
C LEU A 240 -7.10 -2.89 -9.10
N ASN A 241 -6.00 -2.45 -9.70
CA ASN A 241 -4.65 -2.86 -9.29
C ASN A 241 -4.32 -2.34 -7.88
N PHE A 242 -4.70 -1.09 -7.56
CA PHE A 242 -4.53 -0.52 -6.22
C PHE A 242 -5.28 -1.36 -5.18
N LEU A 243 -6.57 -1.66 -5.44
CA LEU A 243 -7.40 -2.49 -4.57
C LEU A 243 -6.81 -3.89 -4.33
N LEU A 244 -6.25 -4.51 -5.37
CA LEU A 244 -5.59 -5.81 -5.22
C LEU A 244 -4.38 -5.74 -4.27
N LEU A 245 -3.65 -4.63 -4.28
CA LEU A 245 -2.41 -4.47 -3.52
C LEU A 245 -2.62 -3.99 -2.09
N ASP A 246 -3.78 -3.44 -1.76
CA ASP A 246 -4.04 -2.87 -0.43
C ASP A 246 -4.87 -3.80 0.49
N SER A 247 -5.42 -4.90 -0.06
CA SER A 247 -6.31 -5.84 0.61
C SER A 247 -5.61 -6.93 1.47
N TRP A 248 -4.50 -6.64 2.17
CA TRP A 248 -3.67 -7.63 2.89
C TRP A 248 -3.74 -7.58 4.42
#